data_AF-A0A653C8E2-F1
#
_entry.id   AF-A0A653C8E2-F1
#
_cell.length_a   1.000
_cell.length_b   1.000
_cell.length_c   1.000
_cell.angle_alpha   90.00
_cell.angle_beta   90.00
_cell.angle_gamma   90.00
#
_symmetry.space_group_name_H-M   'P 1'
#
loop_
_entity.id
_entity.type
_entity.pdbx_description
1 polymer ?
#
loop_
_entity_poly.entity_id
_entity_poly.type
_entity_poly.pdbx_seq_one_letter_code
_entity_poly.pdbx_strand_id
1 'polypeptide(L)'
;MGQNICTDYLGDWYVLFYTQECVECVRLQARWEAVGAQLKSRLNIGRVNIASTGAATARRFLVSNVPGFILFKQGKMYRYHLHKYDVNSLVDFAVKLYKNVNSENVPLPKSSLNDFTVMIGNYLEENQWLTYLGTVTFVIGLLGSVLFGYFKKPIENKKSKKDNRKMK
;
A
#
# COMPACT_ATOMS: atom_id res chain seq x y z
N MET A 1 6.09 6.49 -18.62
CA MET A 1 4.95 6.77 -17.71
C MET A 1 4.20 5.45 -17.50
N GLY A 2 4.40 4.79 -16.35
CA GLY A 2 3.76 3.52 -16.03
C GLY A 2 2.36 3.76 -15.44
N GLN A 3 1.34 3.08 -15.98
CA GLN A 3 -0.01 3.12 -15.43
C GLN A 3 -0.09 2.22 -14.19
N ASN A 4 0.09 2.81 -13.02
CA ASN A 4 -0.18 2.18 -11.75
C ASN A 4 -1.69 2.22 -11.50
N ILE A 5 -2.32 1.04 -11.49
CA ILE A 5 -3.75 0.91 -11.17
C ILE A 5 -3.88 0.91 -9.63
N CYS A 6 -4.44 1.99 -9.09
CA CYS A 6 -4.77 2.15 -7.68
C CYS A 6 -6.22 1.72 -7.46
N THR A 7 -6.42 0.52 -6.92
CA THR A 7 -7.74 -0.13 -6.78
C THR A 7 -8.55 0.30 -5.56
N ASP A 8 -8.00 1.15 -4.70
CA ASP A 8 -8.52 1.28 -3.34
C ASP A 8 -9.63 2.34 -3.21
N TYR A 9 -9.75 3.30 -4.15
CA TYR A 9 -10.78 4.37 -4.09
C TYR A 9 -11.31 4.91 -5.44
N LEU A 10 -10.92 4.35 -6.60
CA LEU A 10 -11.12 4.98 -7.92
C LEU A 10 -12.09 4.23 -8.86
N GLY A 11 -13.10 3.55 -8.31
CA GLY A 11 -14.15 2.87 -9.07
C GLY A 11 -13.77 1.47 -9.55
N ASP A 12 -14.76 0.74 -10.09
CA ASP A 12 -14.57 -0.62 -10.60
C ASP A 12 -13.83 -0.57 -11.96
N TRP A 13 -12.86 -1.46 -12.17
CA TRP A 13 -12.02 -1.53 -13.38
C TRP A 13 -12.08 -2.90 -14.03
N TYR A 14 -12.11 -2.95 -15.36
CA TYR A 14 -11.97 -4.19 -16.11
C TYR A 14 -10.84 -4.04 -17.12
N VAL A 15 -9.84 -4.91 -16.97
CA VAL A 15 -8.51 -4.70 -17.56
C VAL A 15 -8.14 -5.89 -18.43
N LEU A 16 -7.76 -5.60 -19.67
CA LEU A 16 -7.17 -6.54 -20.61
C LEU A 16 -5.64 -6.49 -20.53
N PHE A 17 -5.03 -7.63 -20.25
CA PHE A 17 -3.59 -7.86 -20.35
C PHE A 17 -3.26 -8.47 -21.72
N TYR A 18 -2.37 -7.83 -22.45
CA TYR A 18 -2.05 -8.20 -23.83
C TYR A 18 -0.56 -8.06 -24.16
N THR A 19 -0.14 -8.58 -25.31
CA THR A 19 1.17 -8.32 -25.93
C THR A 19 0.97 -7.90 -27.39
N GLN A 20 1.97 -7.23 -27.97
CA GLN A 20 1.93 -6.82 -29.39
C GLN A 20 2.27 -7.96 -30.36
N GLU A 21 2.92 -9.02 -29.87
CA GLU A 21 3.35 -10.17 -30.67
C GLU A 21 2.24 -11.23 -30.84
N CYS A 22 1.18 -11.17 -30.03
CA CYS A 22 0.11 -12.15 -30.04
C CYS A 22 -0.99 -11.79 -31.06
N VAL A 23 -1.17 -12.64 -32.08
CA VAL A 23 -2.20 -12.47 -33.11
C VAL A 23 -3.61 -12.40 -32.52
N GLU A 24 -3.91 -13.23 -31.53
CA GLU A 24 -5.23 -13.25 -30.90
C GLU A 24 -5.50 -11.96 -30.10
N CYS A 25 -4.48 -11.40 -29.46
CA CYS A 25 -4.58 -10.11 -28.77
C CYS A 25 -4.91 -8.95 -29.73
N VAL A 26 -4.30 -8.94 -30.92
CA VAL A 26 -4.57 -7.92 -31.94
C VAL A 26 -6.02 -8.00 -32.43
N ARG A 27 -6.53 -9.20 -32.69
CA ARG A 27 -7.94 -9.41 -33.09
C ARG A 27 -8.91 -8.99 -32.00
N LEU A 28 -8.54 -9.23 -30.75
CA LEU A 28 -9.35 -8.91 -29.59
C LEU A 28 -9.43 -7.40 -29.35
N GLN A 29 -8.49 -6.60 -29.84
CA GLN A 29 -8.44 -5.16 -29.59
C GLN A 29 -9.73 -4.44 -30.02
N ALA A 30 -10.25 -4.72 -31.21
CA ALA A 30 -11.50 -4.12 -31.70
C ALA A 30 -12.71 -4.55 -30.85
N ARG A 31 -12.74 -5.82 -30.41
CA ARG A 31 -13.80 -6.33 -29.54
C ARG A 31 -13.73 -5.67 -28.16
N TRP A 32 -12.52 -5.47 -27.62
CA TRP A 32 -12.31 -4.83 -26.33
C TRP A 32 -12.77 -3.37 -26.33
N GLU A 33 -12.58 -2.66 -27.44
CA GLU A 33 -13.11 -1.30 -27.61
C GLU A 33 -14.63 -1.28 -27.64
N ALA A 34 -15.27 -2.28 -28.27
CA ALA A 34 -16.72 -2.44 -28.24
C ALA A 34 -17.26 -2.76 -26.83
N VAL A 35 -16.56 -3.62 -26.07
CA VAL A 35 -16.85 -3.87 -24.64
C VAL A 35 -16.75 -2.56 -23.85
N GLY A 36 -15.70 -1.78 -24.12
CA GLY A 36 -15.50 -0.45 -23.54
C GLY A 36 -16.67 0.50 -23.79
N ALA A 37 -17.17 0.53 -25.02
CA ALA A 37 -18.32 1.34 -25.39
C ALA A 37 -19.61 0.91 -24.64
N GLN A 38 -19.84 -0.39 -24.50
CA GLN A 38 -21.04 -0.91 -23.81
C GLN A 38 -20.99 -0.71 -22.28
N LEU A 39 -19.80 -0.75 -21.68
CA LEU A 39 -19.60 -0.66 -20.23
C LEU A 39 -19.22 0.74 -19.72
N LYS A 40 -19.08 1.75 -20.61
CA LYS A 40 -18.60 3.11 -20.30
C LYS A 40 -19.30 3.78 -19.11
N SER A 41 -20.58 3.48 -18.87
CA SER A 41 -21.36 4.08 -17.78
C SER A 41 -21.26 3.34 -16.45
N ARG A 42 -20.71 2.12 -16.43
CA ARG A 42 -20.71 1.23 -15.25
C ARG A 42 -19.31 0.92 -14.74
N LEU A 43 -18.32 0.88 -15.62
CA LEU A 43 -16.99 0.39 -15.30
C LEU A 43 -15.92 1.08 -16.11
N ASN A 44 -14.76 1.29 -15.49
CA ASN A 44 -13.59 1.79 -16.18
C ASN A 44 -12.92 0.65 -16.94
N ILE A 45 -12.52 0.90 -18.19
CA ILE A 45 -12.00 -0.14 -19.08
C ILE A 45 -10.55 0.20 -19.42
N GLY A 46 -9.65 -0.74 -19.15
CA GLY A 46 -8.21 -0.56 -19.28
C GLY A 46 -7.56 -1.62 -20.17
N ARG A 47 -6.37 -1.31 -20.68
CA ARG A 47 -5.50 -2.27 -21.37
C ARG A 47 -4.07 -2.11 -20.88
N VAL A 48 -3.38 -3.22 -20.65
CA VAL A 48 -2.01 -3.25 -20.11
C VAL A 48 -1.16 -4.16 -20.97
N ASN A 49 -0.08 -3.62 -21.54
CA ASN A 49 0.89 -4.40 -22.29
C ASN A 49 1.90 -5.04 -21.32
N ILE A 50 1.88 -6.38 -21.21
CA ILE A 50 2.73 -7.11 -20.26
C ILE A 50 4.20 -7.19 -20.68
N ALA A 51 4.50 -6.99 -21.97
CA ALA A 51 5.86 -7.06 -22.52
C ALA A 51 6.62 -5.73 -22.42
N SER A 52 5.93 -4.64 -22.08
CA SER A 52 6.50 -3.28 -22.05
C SER A 52 6.26 -2.63 -20.67
N THR A 53 5.65 -1.45 -20.63
CA THR A 53 5.42 -0.64 -19.42
C THR A 53 4.55 -1.32 -18.36
N GLY A 54 3.76 -2.33 -18.74
CA GLY A 54 2.88 -3.08 -17.85
C GLY A 54 3.52 -4.31 -17.21
N ALA A 55 4.80 -4.61 -17.45
CA ALA A 55 5.45 -5.81 -16.91
C ALA A 55 5.39 -5.90 -15.38
N ALA A 56 5.60 -4.79 -14.67
CA ALA A 56 5.50 -4.74 -13.20
C ALA A 56 4.06 -5.03 -12.72
N THR A 57 3.07 -4.46 -13.39
CA THR A 57 1.64 -4.70 -13.12
C THR A 57 1.26 -6.16 -13.39
N ALA A 58 1.73 -6.74 -14.50
CA ALA A 58 1.51 -8.14 -14.83
C ALA A 58 2.09 -9.07 -13.76
N ARG A 59 3.32 -8.82 -13.30
CA ARG A 59 3.94 -9.58 -12.20
C ARG A 59 3.17 -9.44 -10.89
N ARG A 60 2.73 -8.24 -10.54
CA ARG A 60 1.92 -7.98 -9.33
C ARG A 60 0.63 -8.80 -9.32
N PHE A 61 -0.02 -8.95 -10.47
CA PHE A 61 -1.26 -9.73 -10.61
C PHE A 61 -1.06 -11.17 -11.11
N LEU A 62 0.18 -11.64 -11.18
CA LEU A 62 0.56 -12.99 -11.62
C LEU A 62 -0.05 -13.37 -12.99
N VAL A 63 -0.02 -12.41 -13.93
CA VAL A 63 -0.49 -12.61 -15.31
C VAL A 63 0.69 -13.02 -16.18
N SER A 64 0.80 -14.32 -16.47
CA SER A 64 1.82 -14.87 -17.37
C SER A 64 1.31 -15.15 -18.78
N ASN A 65 0.01 -15.44 -18.91
CA ASN A 65 -0.61 -15.83 -20.18
C ASN A 65 -1.49 -14.69 -20.72
N VAL A 66 -1.48 -14.52 -22.05
CA VAL A 66 -2.29 -13.54 -22.77
C VAL A 66 -3.11 -14.20 -23.87
N PRO A 67 -4.30 -13.68 -24.23
CA PRO A 67 -4.98 -12.55 -23.58
C PRO A 67 -5.51 -12.92 -22.18
N GLY A 68 -5.32 -12.01 -21.22
CA GLY A 68 -5.80 -12.19 -19.83
C GLY A 68 -6.75 -11.08 -19.43
N PHE A 69 -7.82 -11.39 -18.70
CA PHE A 69 -8.78 -10.38 -18.25
C PHE A 69 -8.98 -10.46 -16.75
N ILE A 70 -8.92 -9.31 -16.09
CA ILE A 70 -9.14 -9.18 -14.65
C ILE A 70 -10.14 -8.05 -14.40
N LEU A 71 -11.22 -8.39 -13.71
CA LEU A 71 -12.21 -7.45 -13.19
C LEU A 71 -11.86 -7.12 -11.75
N PHE A 72 -11.65 -5.84 -11.47
CA PHE A 72 -11.51 -5.26 -10.15
C PHE A 72 -12.84 -4.64 -9.75
N LYS A 73 -13.43 -5.17 -8.68
CA LYS A 73 -14.73 -4.72 -8.19
C LYS A 73 -14.77 -4.80 -6.68
N GLN A 74 -15.13 -3.69 -6.04
CA GLN A 74 -15.27 -3.61 -4.57
C GLN A 74 -14.03 -4.13 -3.80
N GLY A 75 -12.82 -3.74 -4.24
CA GLY A 75 -11.56 -4.17 -3.61
C GLY A 75 -11.16 -5.63 -3.83
N LYS A 76 -11.94 -6.38 -4.60
CA LYS A 76 -11.65 -7.77 -4.99
C LYS A 76 -11.33 -7.84 -6.48
N MET A 77 -10.60 -8.88 -6.86
CA MET A 77 -10.33 -9.18 -8.27
C MET A 77 -10.93 -10.53 -8.68
N TYR A 78 -11.43 -10.58 -9.90
CA TYR A 78 -12.07 -11.73 -10.51
C TYR A 78 -11.40 -12.00 -11.86
N ARG A 79 -10.88 -13.21 -12.03
CA ARG A 79 -10.19 -13.62 -13.26
C ARG A 79 -11.19 -14.22 -14.25
N TYR A 80 -11.04 -13.88 -15.52
CA TYR A 80 -11.83 -14.50 -16.57
C TYR A 80 -11.20 -15.84 -16.98
N HIS A 81 -11.97 -16.93 -16.83
CA HIS A 81 -11.49 -18.29 -17.15
C HIS A 81 -12.16 -18.90 -18.39
N LEU A 82 -13.13 -18.22 -19.01
CA LEU A 82 -13.82 -18.75 -20.19
C LEU A 82 -12.95 -18.59 -21.43
N HIS A 83 -12.90 -19.62 -22.27
CA HIS A 83 -12.18 -19.60 -23.56
C HIS A 83 -12.96 -18.88 -24.68
N LYS A 84 -13.97 -18.08 -24.34
CA LYS A 84 -14.83 -17.36 -25.28
C LYS A 84 -14.58 -15.86 -25.17
N TYR A 85 -14.13 -15.23 -26.25
CA TYR A 85 -13.75 -13.81 -26.27
C TYR A 85 -14.68 -12.95 -27.13
N ASP A 86 -15.98 -13.24 -27.06
CA ASP A 86 -17.01 -12.43 -27.72
C ASP A 86 -17.38 -11.24 -26.84
N VAL A 87 -17.78 -10.13 -27.47
CA VAL A 87 -18.15 -8.89 -26.78
C VAL A 87 -19.22 -9.16 -25.71
N ASN A 88 -20.27 -9.90 -26.07
CA ASN A 88 -21.36 -10.23 -25.16
C ASN A 88 -20.88 -11.06 -23.96
N SER A 89 -20.00 -12.04 -24.17
CA SER A 89 -19.48 -12.89 -23.10
C SER A 89 -18.62 -12.11 -22.10
N LEU A 90 -17.80 -11.17 -22.59
CA LEU A 90 -16.98 -10.29 -21.75
C LEU A 90 -17.86 -9.30 -20.96
N VAL A 91 -18.91 -8.77 -21.57
CA VAL A 91 -19.87 -7.87 -20.93
C VAL A 91 -20.70 -8.62 -19.88
N ASP A 92 -21.23 -9.78 -20.21
CA ASP A 92 -22.00 -10.63 -19.29
C ASP A 92 -21.16 -11.06 -18.09
N PHE A 93 -19.86 -11.29 -18.29
CA PHE A 93 -18.95 -11.54 -17.19
C PHE A 93 -18.83 -10.37 -16.22
N ALA A 94 -18.54 -9.18 -16.74
CA ALA A 94 -18.40 -7.97 -15.92
C ALA A 94 -19.69 -7.64 -15.13
N VAL A 95 -20.87 -7.96 -15.69
CA VAL A 95 -22.16 -7.60 -15.08
C VAL A 95 -22.71 -8.71 -14.17
N LYS A 96 -22.62 -9.98 -14.59
CA LYS A 96 -23.34 -11.10 -13.94
C LYS A 96 -22.41 -12.22 -13.51
N LEU A 97 -21.58 -12.75 -14.43
CA LEU A 97 -20.89 -14.02 -14.18
C LEU A 97 -19.70 -13.89 -13.23
N TYR A 98 -19.18 -12.69 -12.96
CA TYR A 98 -18.10 -12.50 -11.99
C TYR A 98 -18.44 -13.06 -10.60
N LYS A 99 -19.73 -13.10 -10.23
CA LYS A 99 -20.21 -13.65 -8.95
C LYS A 99 -19.99 -15.17 -8.83
N ASN A 100 -19.86 -15.86 -9.96
CA ASN A 100 -19.67 -17.31 -10.01
C ASN A 100 -18.20 -17.71 -10.02
N VAL A 101 -17.28 -16.74 -10.00
CA VAL A 101 -15.84 -16.97 -9.97
C VAL A 101 -15.31 -16.66 -8.58
N ASN A 102 -14.31 -17.43 -8.15
CA ASN A 102 -13.61 -17.19 -6.90
C ASN A 102 -13.03 -15.77 -6.87
N SER A 103 -13.35 -15.03 -5.82
CA SER A 103 -12.78 -13.70 -5.62
C SER A 103 -11.39 -13.81 -4.99
N GLU A 104 -10.41 -13.17 -5.59
CA GLU A 104 -9.08 -12.99 -5.00
C GLU A 104 -8.97 -11.59 -4.37
N ASN A 105 -8.16 -11.46 -3.32
CA ASN A 105 -7.83 -10.15 -2.77
C ASN A 105 -6.85 -9.44 -3.71
N VAL A 106 -7.04 -8.14 -3.91
CA VAL A 106 -6.12 -7.36 -4.73
C VAL A 106 -4.78 -7.23 -3.99
N PRO A 107 -3.67 -7.78 -4.54
CA PRO A 107 -2.37 -7.63 -3.89
C PRO A 107 -2.00 -6.15 -3.89
N LEU A 108 -1.71 -5.59 -2.72
CA LEU A 108 -1.29 -4.19 -2.59
C LEU A 108 -0.01 -3.96 -3.41
N PRO A 109 0.19 -2.76 -3.97
CA PRO A 109 1.47 -2.45 -4.57
C PRO A 109 2.52 -2.54 -3.47
N LYS A 110 3.64 -3.21 -3.73
CA LYS A 110 4.78 -3.17 -2.81
C LYS A 110 5.27 -1.72 -2.75
N SER A 111 4.85 -1.00 -1.72
CA SER A 111 5.37 0.34 -1.42
C SER A 111 6.81 0.20 -0.95
N SER A 112 7.70 1.04 -1.45
CA SER A 112 9.11 1.05 -1.03
C SER A 112 9.26 1.25 0.48
N LEU A 113 8.31 1.91 1.13
CA LEU A 113 8.31 2.13 2.59
C LEU A 113 7.91 0.88 3.39
N ASN A 114 7.10 -0.02 2.81
CA ASN A 114 6.76 -1.27 3.48
C ASN A 114 7.98 -2.20 3.58
N ASP A 115 8.86 -2.22 2.57
CA ASP A 115 10.09 -3.01 2.64
C ASP A 115 11.03 -2.50 3.76
N PHE A 116 11.14 -1.18 3.95
CA PHE A 116 11.87 -0.63 5.10
C PHE A 116 11.24 -1.05 6.44
N THR A 117 9.91 -1.05 6.52
CA THR A 117 9.21 -1.40 7.76
C THR A 117 9.37 -2.89 8.10
N VAL A 118 9.33 -3.77 7.10
CA VAL A 118 9.60 -5.21 7.24
C VAL A 118 11.06 -5.46 7.60
N MET A 119 12.00 -4.76 6.96
CA MET A 119 13.42 -4.83 7.28
C MET A 119 13.67 -4.37 8.73
N ILE A 120 13.12 -3.22 9.13
CA ILE A 120 13.22 -2.72 10.51
C ILE A 120 12.59 -3.70 11.50
N GLY A 121 11.43 -4.27 11.18
CA GLY A 121 10.78 -5.29 12.00
C GLY A 121 11.69 -6.50 12.23
N ASN A 122 12.24 -7.06 11.16
CA ASN A 122 13.15 -8.20 11.24
C ASN A 122 14.45 -7.86 11.99
N TYR A 123 15.02 -6.67 11.78
CA TYR A 123 16.21 -6.20 12.51
C TYR A 123 15.97 -6.00 14.01
N LEU A 124 14.79 -5.51 14.39
CA LEU A 124 14.41 -5.30 15.79
C LEU A 124 14.07 -6.60 16.51
N GLU A 125 13.49 -7.59 15.81
CA GLU A 125 13.24 -8.92 16.36
C GLU A 125 14.54 -9.70 16.60
N GLU A 126 15.50 -9.62 15.67
CA GLU A 126 16.81 -10.28 15.83
C GLU A 126 17.67 -9.62 16.93
N ASN A 127 17.49 -8.32 17.15
CA ASN A 127 18.21 -7.55 18.16
C ASN A 127 17.28 -7.02 19.26
N GLN A 128 16.57 -7.92 19.97
CA GLN A 128 15.73 -7.55 21.13
C GLN A 128 16.45 -6.70 22.20
N TRP A 129 17.78 -6.75 22.26
CA TRP A 129 18.56 -5.91 23.17
C TRP A 129 18.54 -4.41 22.79
N LEU A 130 18.34 -4.06 21.51
CA LEU A 130 18.27 -2.67 21.04
C LEU A 130 16.98 -1.99 21.47
N THR A 131 15.84 -2.71 21.44
CA THR A 131 14.58 -2.18 21.97
C THR A 131 14.64 -2.00 23.49
N TYR A 132 15.30 -2.93 24.19
CA TYR A 132 15.57 -2.81 25.62
C TYR A 132 16.46 -1.60 25.94
N LEU A 133 17.56 -1.39 25.21
CA LEU A 133 18.44 -0.22 25.43
C LEU A 133 17.75 1.11 25.14
N GLY A 134 17.00 1.20 24.03
CA GLY A 134 16.28 2.42 23.67
C GLY A 134 15.22 2.81 24.71
N THR A 135 14.45 1.83 25.19
CA THR A 135 13.41 2.06 26.21
C THR A 135 14.00 2.40 27.58
N VAL A 136 15.05 1.69 28.01
CA VAL A 136 15.72 1.93 29.29
C VAL A 136 16.40 3.30 29.34
N THR A 137 17.11 3.70 28.27
CA THR A 137 17.75 5.03 28.21
C THR A 137 16.74 6.17 28.22
N PHE A 138 15.60 6.02 27.55
CA PHE A 138 14.52 7.00 27.58
C PHE A 138 13.91 7.14 28.99
N VAL A 139 13.65 6.04 29.68
CA VAL A 139 13.09 6.04 31.04
C VAL A 139 14.09 6.60 32.06
N ILE A 140 15.36 6.23 31.98
CA ILE A 140 16.41 6.77 32.86
C ILE A 140 16.60 8.27 32.62
N GLY A 141 16.57 8.72 31.36
CA GLY A 141 16.62 10.14 31.00
C GLY A 141 15.46 10.92 31.61
N LEU A 142 14.24 10.39 31.54
CA LEU A 142 13.06 11.00 32.16
C LEU A 142 13.19 11.08 33.69
N LEU A 143 13.56 9.98 34.35
CA LEU A 143 13.74 9.95 35.81
C LEU A 143 14.87 10.89 36.27
N GLY A 144 15.98 10.93 35.54
CA GLY A 144 17.10 11.84 35.80
C GLY A 144 16.71 13.30 35.63
N SER A 145 15.91 13.64 34.62
CA SER A 145 15.41 15.01 34.41
C SER A 145 14.49 15.47 35.54
N VAL A 146 13.63 14.58 36.04
CA VAL A 146 12.73 14.86 37.17
C VAL A 146 13.54 15.05 38.45
N LEU A 147 14.48 14.14 38.75
CA LEU A 147 15.37 14.23 39.91
C LEU A 147 16.20 15.53 39.88
N PHE A 148 16.81 15.87 38.73
CA PHE A 148 17.57 17.11 38.58
C PHE A 148 16.70 18.36 38.78
N GLY A 149 15.43 18.32 38.35
CA GLY A 149 14.43 19.35 38.64
C GLY A 149 14.10 19.48 40.13
N TYR A 150 14.06 18.37 40.88
CA TYR A 150 13.85 18.38 42.34
C TYR A 150 15.08 18.85 43.13
N PHE A 151 16.29 18.51 42.68
CA PHE A 151 17.55 18.96 43.30
C PHE A 151 17.86 20.45 43.07
N LYS A 152 17.17 21.10 42.12
CA LYS A 152 17.26 22.54 41.86
C LYS A 152 16.24 23.37 42.66
N LYS A 153 15.82 22.93 43.85
CA LYS A 153 15.13 23.79 44.82
C LYS A 153 16.16 24.52 45.69
N PRO A 154 16.14 25.87 45.76
CA PRO A 154 17.21 26.65 46.38
C PRO A 154 17.16 26.54 47.92
N ILE A 155 18.32 26.30 48.52
CA ILE A 155 18.55 26.33 49.97
C ILE A 155 18.35 27.78 50.45
N GLU A 156 17.41 27.98 51.37
CA GLU A 156 17.08 29.27 51.98
C GLU A 156 18.26 29.79 52.84
N ASN A 157 18.66 31.03 52.60
CA ASN A 157 19.90 31.64 53.05
C ASN A 157 19.73 32.23 54.47
N LYS A 158 20.31 31.63 55.52
CA LYS A 158 20.40 32.25 56.86
C LYS A 158 21.43 33.39 56.85
N LYS A 159 20.97 34.63 56.65
CA LYS A 159 21.76 35.86 56.78
C LYS A 159 22.29 36.01 58.22
N SER A 160 23.61 36.17 58.34
CA SER A 160 24.28 36.58 59.57
C SER A 160 23.82 37.99 59.99
N LYS A 161 23.58 38.18 61.30
CA LYS A 161 23.33 39.50 61.89
C LYS A 161 24.61 39.95 62.59
N LYS A 162 25.46 40.67 61.85
CA LYS A 162 26.54 41.49 62.39
C LYS A 162 26.31 42.91 61.88
N ASP A 163 25.81 43.81 62.74
CA ASP A 163 26.50 45.07 63.02
C ASP A 163 25.86 45.91 64.16
N ASN A 164 26.74 46.34 65.05
CA ASN A 164 26.80 47.40 66.07
C ASN A 164 25.60 48.31 66.44
N ARG A 165 25.43 48.53 67.76
CA ARG A 165 25.17 49.86 68.35
C ARG A 165 25.81 50.03 69.76
N LYS A 166 26.97 50.70 69.74
CA LYS A 166 27.39 51.85 70.58
C LYS A 166 27.11 51.87 72.09
N MET A 167 28.20 51.72 72.86
CA MET A 167 28.72 52.64 73.88
C MET A 167 27.72 53.56 74.61
N LYS A 168 27.48 53.28 75.91
CA LYS A 168 27.52 54.27 77.00
C LYS A 168 27.73 53.56 78.34
#